data_AF-A0A535GUS8-F1
#
_entry.id   AF-A0A535GUS8-F1
#
_cell.length_a   1.000
_cell.length_b   1.000
_cell.length_c   1.000
_cell.angle_alpha   90.00
_cell.angle_beta   90.00
_cell.angle_gamma   90.00
#
_symmetry.space_group_name_H-M   'P 1'
#
loop_
_entity.id
_entity.type
_entity.pdbx_description
1 polymer ?
#
loop_
_entity_poly.entity_id
_entity_poly.type
_entity_poly.pdbx_seq_one_letter_code
_entity_poly.pdbx_strand_id
1 'polypeptide(L)'
;MLNIYRWSKTDEQIRKKIMERAMFDISSIREYVAGWLETIKNEGDAGIVKYTRQFDNNNFHLKDLKVKREDIEKAYKVVPSKVVEILKRQISISRQNAVSKAGQEVVLKSFIPGVQVGYKITPIESVGLAVPAGQVPLPTVMQILSVTAKAAGVPRVIACFPPTNDYPEMLIAGDLAGVDEMYRVGGIAGVAAMAYGTETIKSVLKIAGPGSIYTQAAKLLVFGKVVIDMVAGPSEAIILADEKANPVFCAADIMARAEHSPDAAGVLVTYSEKLAQETKKEIERQISGLQRREIIE
;
A
#
# COMPACT_ATOMS: atom_id res chain seq x y z
N MET A 1 -25.24 -7.99 4.32
CA MET A 1 -26.16 -7.23 5.23
C MET A 1 -25.52 -7.01 6.59
N LEU A 2 -25.55 -5.78 7.14
CA LEU A 2 -24.90 -5.43 8.41
C LEU A 2 -25.59 -6.12 9.62
N ASN A 3 -24.81 -6.84 10.41
CA ASN A 3 -25.24 -7.46 11.67
C ASN A 3 -25.01 -6.49 12.84
N ILE A 4 -26.03 -6.30 13.68
CA ILE A 4 -25.93 -5.50 14.90
C ILE A 4 -25.84 -6.45 16.10
N TYR A 5 -24.75 -6.36 16.85
CA TYR A 5 -24.52 -7.15 18.05
C TYR A 5 -24.59 -6.26 19.29
N ARG A 6 -25.44 -6.62 20.25
CA ARG A 6 -25.42 -6.01 21.58
C ARG A 6 -24.38 -6.73 22.43
N TRP A 7 -23.20 -6.13 22.57
CA TRP A 7 -22.02 -6.77 23.18
C TRP A 7 -22.35 -7.57 24.44
N SER A 8 -23.02 -6.95 25.42
CA SER A 8 -23.38 -7.58 26.71
C SER A 8 -24.28 -8.82 26.61
N LYS A 9 -25.05 -8.96 25.52
CA LYS A 9 -25.96 -10.10 25.27
C LYS A 9 -25.41 -11.10 24.26
N THR A 10 -24.32 -10.78 23.56
CA THR A 10 -23.69 -11.64 22.57
C THR A 10 -22.94 -12.78 23.26
N ASP A 11 -23.15 -14.00 22.77
CA ASP A 11 -22.45 -15.21 23.22
C ASP A 11 -20.92 -15.08 23.12
N GLU A 12 -20.19 -15.72 24.03
CA GLU A 12 -18.74 -15.64 24.11
C GLU A 12 -18.04 -16.13 22.83
N GLN A 13 -18.54 -17.19 22.20
CA GLN A 13 -17.97 -17.70 20.94
C GLN A 13 -18.15 -16.68 19.81
N ILE A 14 -19.30 -16.01 19.76
CA ILE A 14 -19.57 -14.97 18.77
C ILE A 14 -18.68 -13.75 19.04
N ARG A 15 -18.52 -13.32 20.31
CA ARG A 15 -17.59 -12.25 20.66
C ARG A 15 -16.17 -12.58 20.23
N LYS A 16 -15.71 -13.81 20.47
CA LYS A 16 -14.39 -14.27 20.03
C LYS A 16 -14.26 -14.16 18.51
N LYS A 17 -15.25 -14.64 17.76
CA LYS A 17 -15.26 -14.54 16.30
C LYS A 17 -15.27 -13.09 15.78
N ILE A 18 -16.00 -12.18 16.42
CA ILE A 18 -16.00 -10.75 16.06
C ILE A 18 -14.62 -10.12 16.27
N MET A 19 -13.87 -10.58 17.28
CA MET A 19 -12.53 -10.09 17.61
C MET A 19 -11.42 -10.76 16.81
N GLU A 20 -11.72 -11.82 16.05
CA GLU A 20 -10.76 -12.45 15.15
C GLU A 20 -10.52 -11.55 13.94
N ARG A 21 -9.24 -11.31 13.63
CA ARG A 21 -8.85 -10.51 12.47
C ARG A 21 -8.93 -11.33 11.20
N ALA A 22 -9.27 -10.66 10.10
CA ALA A 22 -9.08 -11.26 8.79
C ALA A 22 -7.58 -11.44 8.54
N MET A 23 -7.15 -12.69 8.34
CA MET A 23 -5.77 -13.01 8.01
C MET A 23 -5.70 -13.68 6.65
N PHE A 24 -4.72 -13.26 5.87
CA PHE A 24 -4.37 -13.95 4.64
C PHE A 24 -3.76 -15.31 4.96
N ASP A 25 -4.35 -16.39 4.43
CA ASP A 25 -3.69 -17.69 4.42
C ASP A 25 -2.66 -17.76 3.28
N ILE A 26 -1.41 -17.46 3.62
CA ILE A 26 -0.29 -17.50 2.69
C ILE A 26 0.16 -18.94 2.40
N SER A 27 -0.18 -19.92 3.24
CA SER A 27 0.36 -21.28 3.15
C SER A 27 0.02 -21.94 1.81
N SER A 28 -1.22 -21.75 1.34
CA SER A 28 -1.74 -22.31 0.09
C SER A 28 -1.06 -21.76 -1.17
N ILE A 29 -0.57 -20.51 -1.14
CA ILE A 29 0.06 -19.85 -2.29
C ILE A 29 1.59 -19.81 -2.21
N ARG A 30 2.17 -20.31 -1.11
CA ARG A 30 3.60 -20.14 -0.82
C ARG A 30 4.49 -20.74 -1.90
N GLU A 31 4.24 -21.98 -2.30
CA GLU A 31 5.05 -22.67 -3.32
C GLU A 31 4.90 -22.00 -4.69
N TYR A 32 3.68 -21.58 -5.02
CA TYR A 32 3.40 -20.84 -6.24
C TYR A 32 4.19 -19.52 -6.32
N VAL A 33 4.19 -18.76 -5.22
CA VAL A 33 4.94 -17.50 -5.12
C VAL A 33 6.44 -17.76 -5.19
N ALA A 34 6.93 -18.78 -4.48
CA ALA A 34 8.34 -19.17 -4.49
C ALA A 34 8.84 -19.55 -5.90
N GLY A 35 8.02 -20.27 -6.67
CA GLY A 35 8.35 -20.61 -8.06
C GLY A 35 8.55 -19.38 -8.94
N TRP A 36 7.70 -18.35 -8.78
CA TRP A 36 7.88 -17.09 -9.49
C TRP A 36 9.08 -16.29 -9.00
N LEU A 37 9.33 -16.24 -7.68
CA LEU A 37 10.53 -15.60 -7.13
C LEU A 37 11.81 -16.20 -7.74
N GLU A 38 11.91 -17.53 -7.80
CA GLU A 38 13.05 -18.21 -8.41
C GLU A 38 13.13 -17.98 -9.92
N THR A 39 11.99 -17.92 -10.62
CA THR A 39 11.96 -17.58 -12.05
C THR A 39 12.58 -16.20 -12.29
N ILE A 40 12.17 -15.15 -11.58
CA ILE A 40 12.72 -13.80 -11.77
C ILE A 40 14.19 -13.74 -11.33
N LYS A 41 14.56 -14.44 -10.24
CA LYS A 41 15.95 -14.48 -9.77
C LYS A 41 16.91 -15.12 -10.78
N ASN A 42 16.47 -16.16 -11.49
CA ASN A 42 17.31 -16.90 -12.44
C ASN A 42 17.26 -16.32 -13.86
N GLU A 43 16.11 -15.79 -14.28
CA GLU A 43 15.89 -15.29 -15.65
C GLU A 43 15.97 -13.76 -15.78
N GLY A 44 16.08 -13.03 -14.66
CA GLY A 44 16.20 -11.56 -14.65
C GLY A 44 15.04 -10.86 -15.37
N ASP A 45 15.40 -9.91 -16.24
CA ASP A 45 14.46 -9.12 -17.05
C ASP A 45 13.55 -10.00 -17.94
N ALA A 46 14.04 -11.15 -18.42
CA ALA A 46 13.23 -12.07 -19.21
C ALA A 46 12.11 -12.69 -18.36
N GLY A 47 12.41 -13.04 -17.11
CA GLY A 47 11.43 -13.52 -16.13
C GLY A 47 10.36 -12.48 -15.81
N ILE A 48 10.75 -11.20 -15.70
CA ILE A 48 9.81 -10.07 -15.53
C ILE A 48 8.85 -9.98 -16.71
N VAL A 49 9.36 -10.02 -17.94
CA VAL A 49 8.51 -9.93 -19.15
C VAL A 49 7.54 -11.11 -19.20
N LYS A 50 8.01 -12.32 -18.91
CA LYS A 50 7.18 -13.54 -18.85
C LYS A 50 6.04 -13.40 -17.84
N TYR A 51 6.35 -12.99 -16.60
CA TYR A 51 5.35 -12.77 -15.56
C TYR A 51 4.34 -11.70 -15.95
N THR A 52 4.83 -10.54 -16.40
CA THR A 52 3.99 -9.38 -16.73
C THR A 52 3.05 -9.69 -17.88
N ARG A 53 3.50 -10.43 -18.89
CA ARG A 53 2.64 -10.90 -19.99
C ARG A 53 1.54 -11.84 -19.55
N GLN A 54 1.81 -12.65 -18.53
CA GLN A 54 0.85 -13.62 -18.04
C GLN A 54 -0.25 -12.98 -17.18
N PHE A 55 0.07 -11.96 -16.37
CA PHE A 55 -0.85 -11.46 -15.36
C PHE A 55 -1.34 -10.03 -15.55
N ASP A 56 -0.57 -9.17 -16.21
CA ASP A 56 -0.85 -7.73 -16.27
C ASP A 56 -1.11 -7.23 -17.70
N ASN A 57 -0.20 -7.53 -18.64
CA ASN A 57 -0.25 -7.00 -20.00
C ASN A 57 0.44 -7.94 -20.99
N ASN A 58 -0.36 -8.69 -21.77
CA ASN A 58 0.13 -9.68 -22.75
C ASN A 58 1.06 -9.12 -23.85
N ASN A 59 1.00 -7.82 -24.11
CA ASN A 59 1.82 -7.12 -25.10
C ASN A 59 3.05 -6.44 -24.48
N PHE A 60 3.36 -6.70 -23.21
CA PHE A 60 4.49 -6.07 -22.54
C PHE A 60 5.83 -6.48 -23.15
N HIS A 61 6.72 -5.51 -23.36
CA HIS A 61 8.09 -5.71 -23.82
C HIS A 61 9.09 -5.13 -22.82
N LEU A 62 10.33 -5.62 -22.84
CA LEU A 62 11.39 -5.13 -21.95
C LEU A 62 11.61 -3.61 -22.03
N LYS A 63 11.47 -3.03 -23.23
CA LYS A 63 11.60 -1.57 -23.45
C LYS A 63 10.55 -0.74 -22.69
N ASP A 64 9.46 -1.36 -22.24
CA ASP A 64 8.36 -0.72 -21.51
C ASP A 64 8.59 -0.71 -20.00
N LEU A 65 9.53 -1.54 -19.50
CA LEU A 65 9.78 -1.76 -18.08
C LEU A 65 10.19 -0.49 -17.35
N LYS A 66 11.22 0.20 -17.82
CA LYS A 66 11.68 1.44 -17.19
C LYS A 66 10.83 2.61 -17.67
N VAL A 67 10.20 3.33 -16.74
CA VAL A 67 9.52 4.59 -17.03
C VAL A 67 10.56 5.61 -17.45
N LYS A 68 10.32 6.26 -18.59
CA LYS A 68 11.22 7.29 -19.11
C LYS A 68 10.68 8.69 -18.81
N ARG A 69 11.54 9.70 -18.96
CA ARG A 69 11.11 11.09 -18.74
C ARG A 69 9.99 11.50 -19.69
N GLU A 70 10.03 11.02 -20.93
CA GLU A 70 9.01 11.30 -21.94
C GLU A 70 7.63 10.72 -21.54
N ASP A 71 7.60 9.62 -20.79
CA ASP A 71 6.35 9.04 -20.28
C ASP A 71 5.69 9.96 -19.24
N ILE A 72 6.50 10.51 -18.34
CA ILE A 72 6.06 11.46 -17.32
C ILE A 72 5.56 12.76 -17.98
N GLU A 73 6.27 13.26 -18.98
CA GLU A 73 5.87 14.45 -19.74
C GLU A 73 4.55 14.25 -20.51
N LYS A 74 4.34 13.06 -21.08
CA LYS A 74 3.06 12.70 -21.68
C LYS A 74 1.95 12.65 -20.64
N ALA A 75 2.22 12.10 -19.45
CA ALA A 75 1.25 12.07 -18.36
C ALA A 75 0.79 13.49 -17.97
N TYR A 76 1.70 14.45 -17.83
CA TYR A 76 1.34 15.85 -17.54
C TYR A 76 0.49 16.52 -18.63
N LYS A 77 0.55 16.05 -19.88
CA LYS A 77 -0.27 16.61 -20.98
C LYS A 77 -1.71 16.09 -20.98
N VAL A 78 -1.93 14.88 -20.47
CA VAL A 78 -3.25 14.22 -20.52
C VAL A 78 -4.03 14.36 -19.20
N VAL A 79 -3.32 14.48 -18.07
CA VAL A 79 -3.97 14.61 -16.76
C VAL A 79 -4.49 16.04 -16.57
N PRO A 80 -5.77 16.23 -16.18
CA PRO A 80 -6.32 17.55 -15.93
C PRO A 80 -5.51 18.33 -14.88
N SER A 81 -5.29 19.62 -15.11
CA SER A 81 -4.49 20.51 -14.23
C SER A 81 -4.98 20.46 -12.77
N LYS A 82 -6.29 20.43 -12.56
CA LYS A 82 -6.90 20.31 -11.23
C LYS A 82 -6.46 19.06 -10.46
N VAL A 83 -6.28 17.92 -11.14
CA VAL A 83 -5.78 16.68 -10.52
C VAL A 83 -4.32 16.86 -10.11
N VAL A 84 -3.51 17.46 -10.96
CA VAL A 84 -2.09 17.77 -10.66
C VAL A 84 -1.97 18.71 -9.45
N GLU A 85 -2.80 19.74 -9.37
CA GLU A 85 -2.84 20.65 -8.22
C GLU A 85 -3.21 19.94 -6.91
N ILE A 86 -4.20 19.04 -6.96
CA ILE A 86 -4.59 18.22 -5.81
C ILE A 86 -3.44 17.32 -5.37
N LEU A 87 -2.74 16.66 -6.31
CA LEU A 87 -1.57 15.83 -6.01
C LEU A 87 -0.47 16.65 -5.34
N LYS A 88 -0.14 17.84 -5.88
CA LYS A 88 0.85 18.75 -5.28
C LYS A 88 0.48 19.12 -3.84
N ARG A 89 -0.79 19.46 -3.59
CA ARG A 89 -1.29 19.80 -2.25
C ARG A 89 -1.16 18.62 -1.29
N GLN A 90 -1.61 17.42 -1.69
CA GLN A 90 -1.52 16.22 -0.86
C GLN A 90 -0.06 15.88 -0.53
N ILE A 91 0.82 15.92 -1.53
CA ILE A 91 2.25 15.68 -1.37
C ILE A 91 2.87 16.67 -0.40
N SER A 92 2.52 17.96 -0.51
CA SER A 92 3.01 18.98 0.42
C SER A 92 2.63 18.68 1.88
N ILE A 93 1.37 18.28 2.12
CA ILE A 93 0.88 17.93 3.46
C ILE A 93 1.62 16.69 3.99
N SER A 94 1.70 15.63 3.17
CA SER A 94 2.39 14.39 3.55
C SER A 94 3.88 14.62 3.81
N ARG A 95 4.55 15.45 3.00
CA ARG A 95 5.95 15.83 3.17
C ARG A 95 6.17 16.60 4.46
N GLN A 96 5.32 17.57 4.79
CA GLN A 96 5.42 18.32 6.06
C GLN A 96 5.32 17.39 7.28
N ASN A 97 4.36 16.47 7.28
CA ASN A 97 4.21 15.47 8.35
C ASN A 97 5.35 14.44 8.38
N ALA A 98 5.91 14.05 7.23
CA ALA A 98 7.04 13.14 7.18
C ALA A 98 8.31 13.80 7.72
N VAL A 99 8.58 15.06 7.32
CA VAL A 99 9.74 15.84 7.79
C VAL A 99 9.64 16.16 9.27
N SER A 100 8.46 16.50 9.81
CA SER A 100 8.32 16.77 11.25
C SER A 100 8.62 15.56 12.13
N LYS A 101 8.53 14.35 11.56
CA LYS A 101 8.88 13.08 12.22
C LYS A 101 10.28 12.59 11.86
N ALA A 102 10.90 13.15 10.83
CA ALA A 102 12.23 12.78 10.37
C ALA A 102 13.28 13.52 11.22
N GLY A 103 13.87 12.80 12.17
CA GLY A 103 15.00 13.28 12.95
C GLY A 103 16.25 12.46 12.64
N GLN A 104 17.28 13.08 12.06
CA GLN A 104 18.64 12.55 12.16
C GLN A 104 19.15 12.88 13.56
N GLU A 105 18.76 12.04 14.52
CA GLU A 105 19.18 12.21 15.89
C GLU A 105 20.56 11.59 16.08
N VAL A 106 21.52 12.39 16.54
CA VAL A 106 22.76 11.92 17.14
C VAL A 106 22.64 12.17 18.63
N VAL A 107 22.48 11.10 19.40
CA VAL A 107 22.49 11.18 20.86
C VAL A 107 23.82 10.63 21.33
N LEU A 108 24.56 11.41 22.10
CA LEU A 108 25.76 10.96 22.81
C LEU A 108 25.60 11.35 24.28
N LYS A 109 25.82 10.39 25.18
CA LYS A 109 25.78 10.59 26.63
C LYS A 109 27.09 10.12 27.25
N SER A 110 27.59 10.89 28.21
CA SER A 110 28.74 10.48 29.02
C SER A 110 28.24 9.89 30.34
N PHE A 111 28.64 8.66 30.62
CA PHE A 111 28.33 7.97 31.87
C PHE A 111 29.51 7.99 32.84
N ILE A 112 30.73 8.07 32.30
CA ILE A 112 31.98 8.23 33.04
C ILE A 112 32.91 9.19 32.28
N PRO A 113 33.82 9.90 32.96
CA PRO A 113 34.76 10.82 32.32
C PRO A 113 35.54 10.17 31.18
N GLY A 114 35.60 10.83 30.02
CA GLY A 114 36.35 10.36 28.85
C GLY A 114 35.62 9.32 27.97
N VAL A 115 34.43 8.85 28.37
CA VAL A 115 33.64 7.90 27.56
C VAL A 115 32.29 8.50 27.19
N GLN A 116 31.95 8.43 25.91
CA GLN A 116 30.64 8.79 25.37
C GLN A 116 30.03 7.57 24.66
N VAL A 117 28.75 7.32 24.92
CA VAL A 117 27.98 6.25 24.29
C VAL A 117 26.66 6.84 23.79
N GLY A 118 26.21 6.36 22.62
CA GLY A 118 24.87 6.64 22.16
C GLY A 118 24.64 6.13 20.74
N TYR A 119 23.76 6.77 19.99
CA TYR A 119 23.32 6.31 18.68
C TYR A 119 23.20 7.45 17.69
N LYS A 120 23.29 7.10 16.41
CA LYS A 120 23.00 7.97 15.28
C LYS A 120 21.98 7.27 14.39
N ILE A 121 20.92 7.98 14.03
CA ILE A 121 19.97 7.50 13.02
C ILE A 121 20.48 7.94 11.63
N THR A 122 20.69 6.98 10.73
CA THR A 122 21.09 7.21 9.34
C THR A 122 20.12 6.55 8.36
N PRO A 123 19.86 7.16 7.19
CA PRO A 123 19.05 6.52 6.15
C PRO A 123 19.72 5.24 5.65
N ILE A 124 18.88 4.32 5.18
CA ILE A 124 19.33 3.23 4.30
C ILE A 124 19.69 3.79 2.92
N GLU A 125 20.58 3.11 2.21
CA GLU A 125 21.05 3.56 0.89
C GLU A 125 19.98 3.44 -0.20
N SER A 126 19.07 2.48 -0.09
CA SER A 126 18.04 2.28 -1.11
C SER A 126 16.77 1.65 -0.56
N VAL A 127 15.63 2.07 -1.13
CA VAL A 127 14.32 1.50 -0.85
C VAL A 127 13.54 1.28 -2.15
N GLY A 128 12.83 0.17 -2.20
CA GLY A 128 11.90 -0.18 -3.25
C GLY A 128 10.45 -0.08 -2.76
N LEU A 129 9.60 0.59 -3.54
CA LEU A 129 8.21 0.82 -3.21
C LEU A 129 7.34 -0.10 -4.06
N ALA A 130 6.67 -1.07 -3.43
CA ALA A 130 5.63 -1.85 -4.06
C ALA A 130 4.33 -1.04 -4.03
N VAL A 131 3.91 -0.55 -5.20
CA VAL A 131 2.73 0.31 -5.31
C VAL A 131 1.60 -0.43 -6.03
N PRO A 132 0.44 -0.65 -5.38
CA PRO A 132 -0.69 -1.29 -6.02
C PRO A 132 -1.25 -0.44 -7.16
N ALA A 133 -1.49 -1.07 -8.30
CA ALA A 133 -2.22 -0.47 -9.41
C ALA A 133 -3.05 -1.48 -10.23
N GLY A 134 -3.23 -2.72 -9.74
CA GLY A 134 -3.91 -3.79 -10.49
C GLY A 134 -5.37 -3.46 -10.78
N GLN A 135 -6.23 -3.56 -9.75
CA GLN A 135 -7.66 -3.22 -9.90
C GLN A 135 -7.91 -1.71 -9.89
N VAL A 136 -7.16 -0.96 -9.08
CA VAL A 136 -7.31 0.49 -8.93
C VAL A 136 -5.91 1.10 -8.77
N PRO A 137 -5.57 2.16 -9.52
CA PRO A 137 -4.32 2.89 -9.32
C PRO A 137 -4.37 3.66 -8.01
N LEU A 138 -3.30 3.57 -7.21
CA LEU A 138 -3.21 4.27 -5.93
C LEU A 138 -2.06 5.30 -5.92
N PRO A 139 -2.22 6.47 -6.58
CA PRO A 139 -1.21 7.53 -6.58
C PRO A 139 -0.94 8.06 -5.16
N THR A 140 -1.92 7.93 -4.27
CA THR A 140 -1.76 8.23 -2.83
C THR A 140 -0.76 7.29 -2.14
N VAL A 141 -0.73 6.01 -2.50
CA VAL A 141 0.26 5.06 -1.94
C VAL A 141 1.64 5.36 -2.49
N MET A 142 1.76 5.62 -3.80
CA MET A 142 3.00 6.09 -4.42
C MET A 142 3.56 7.26 -3.61
N GLN A 143 2.77 8.33 -3.44
CA GLN A 143 3.29 9.55 -2.84
C GLN A 143 3.63 9.41 -1.35
N ILE A 144 2.80 8.76 -0.52
CA ILE A 144 3.06 8.63 0.92
C ILE A 144 4.34 7.83 1.18
N LEU A 145 4.57 6.76 0.42
CA LEU A 145 5.79 5.95 0.54
C LEU A 145 7.03 6.75 0.11
N SER A 146 6.95 7.44 -1.03
CA SER A 146 8.06 8.22 -1.57
C SER A 146 8.45 9.40 -0.68
N VAL A 147 7.48 10.20 -0.22
CA VAL A 147 7.80 11.34 0.66
C VAL A 147 8.36 10.89 2.00
N THR A 148 7.94 9.74 2.51
CA THR A 148 8.50 9.16 3.75
C THR A 148 9.96 8.76 3.54
N ALA A 149 10.26 8.06 2.43
CA ALA A 149 11.64 7.69 2.09
C ALA A 149 12.54 8.91 1.88
N LYS A 150 12.03 9.94 1.18
CA LYS A 150 12.78 11.18 0.93
C LYS A 150 12.98 12.00 2.20
N ALA A 151 11.99 12.08 3.08
CA ALA A 151 12.13 12.73 4.38
C ALA A 151 13.18 12.03 5.28
N ALA A 152 13.27 10.69 5.21
CA ALA A 152 14.32 9.95 5.90
C ALA A 152 15.73 10.20 5.34
N GLY A 153 15.85 10.74 4.12
CA GLY A 153 17.11 10.99 3.43
C GLY A 153 17.62 9.80 2.61
N VAL A 154 16.75 8.88 2.20
CA VAL A 154 17.14 7.75 1.35
C VAL A 154 17.57 8.28 -0.03
N PRO A 155 18.83 8.03 -0.46
CA PRO A 155 19.35 8.61 -1.70
C PRO A 155 18.81 7.93 -2.96
N ARG A 156 18.40 6.65 -2.89
CA ARG A 156 17.79 5.92 -4.02
C ARG A 156 16.44 5.32 -3.64
N VAL A 157 15.37 5.86 -4.22
CA VAL A 157 13.99 5.43 -4.06
C VAL A 157 13.48 4.96 -5.41
N ILE A 158 13.17 3.67 -5.52
CA ILE A 158 12.56 3.10 -6.71
C ILE A 158 11.11 2.70 -6.45
N ALA A 159 10.25 2.76 -7.46
CA ALA A 159 8.87 2.31 -7.35
C ALA A 159 8.51 1.31 -8.45
N CYS A 160 7.86 0.23 -8.04
CA CYS A 160 7.36 -0.84 -8.88
C CYS A 160 5.83 -0.87 -8.81
N PHE A 161 5.17 -0.78 -9.96
CA PHE A 161 3.71 -0.87 -10.09
C PHE A 161 3.33 -1.67 -11.34
N PRO A 162 2.24 -2.45 -11.31
CA PRO A 162 1.85 -3.29 -12.44
C PRO A 162 1.41 -2.43 -13.65
N PRO A 163 1.76 -2.83 -14.90
CA PRO A 163 1.31 -2.14 -16.12
C PRO A 163 -0.09 -2.58 -16.57
N THR A 164 -1.00 -2.78 -15.63
CA THR A 164 -2.35 -3.30 -15.92
C THR A 164 -3.14 -2.33 -16.80
N ASN A 165 -2.98 -1.01 -16.60
CA ASN A 165 -3.50 0.04 -17.47
C ASN A 165 -2.52 1.22 -17.54
N ASP A 166 -2.82 2.20 -18.41
CA ASP A 166 -2.11 3.47 -18.45
C ASP A 166 -2.66 4.41 -17.36
N TYR A 167 -1.92 4.55 -16.26
CA TYR A 167 -2.29 5.40 -15.13
C TYR A 167 -1.34 6.61 -15.04
N PRO A 168 -1.57 7.65 -15.87
CA PRO A 168 -0.66 8.79 -15.95
C PRO A 168 -0.51 9.54 -14.62
N GLU A 169 -1.56 9.58 -13.79
CA GLU A 169 -1.53 10.17 -12.46
C GLU A 169 -0.53 9.49 -11.50
N MET A 170 -0.24 8.20 -11.69
CA MET A 170 0.78 7.48 -10.91
C MET A 170 2.19 8.00 -11.23
N LEU A 171 2.46 8.27 -12.51
CA LEU A 171 3.75 8.80 -12.96
C LEU A 171 3.97 10.22 -12.42
N ILE A 172 2.93 11.05 -12.47
CA ILE A 172 2.96 12.40 -11.90
C ILE A 172 3.15 12.35 -10.38
N ALA A 173 2.45 11.45 -9.68
CA ALA A 173 2.60 11.30 -8.24
C ALA A 173 4.03 10.89 -7.86
N GLY A 174 4.62 9.93 -8.56
CA GLY A 174 6.01 9.51 -8.35
C GLY A 174 7.02 10.64 -8.60
N ASP A 175 6.87 11.36 -9.72
CA ASP A 175 7.71 12.51 -10.10
C ASP A 175 7.66 13.62 -9.03
N LEU A 176 6.46 14.06 -8.65
CA LEU A 176 6.27 15.12 -7.65
C LEU A 176 6.71 14.72 -6.24
N ALA A 177 6.58 13.43 -5.89
CA ALA A 177 6.98 12.91 -4.59
C ALA A 177 8.49 12.62 -4.51
N GLY A 178 9.20 12.61 -5.63
CA GLY A 178 10.65 12.50 -5.72
C GLY A 178 11.19 11.09 -5.90
N VAL A 179 10.42 10.17 -6.50
CA VAL A 179 10.92 8.84 -6.89
C VAL A 179 12.06 8.99 -7.90
N ASP A 180 13.15 8.24 -7.72
CA ASP A 180 14.33 8.32 -8.60
C ASP A 180 14.19 7.40 -9.82
N GLU A 181 13.63 6.20 -9.64
CA GLU A 181 13.39 5.25 -10.74
C GLU A 181 12.01 4.61 -10.61
N MET A 182 11.27 4.56 -11.72
CA MET A 182 9.95 3.94 -11.77
C MET A 182 9.95 2.78 -12.76
N TYR A 183 9.36 1.66 -12.37
CA TYR A 183 9.31 0.44 -13.16
C TYR A 183 7.89 -0.12 -13.25
N ARG A 184 7.51 -0.46 -14.47
CA ARG A 184 6.23 -1.06 -14.84
C ARG A 184 6.24 -2.57 -14.59
N VAL A 185 6.35 -2.95 -13.32
CA VAL A 185 6.25 -4.33 -12.83
C VAL A 185 5.64 -4.33 -11.43
N GLY A 186 4.65 -5.19 -11.19
CA GLY A 186 3.96 -5.30 -9.91
C GLY A 186 4.05 -6.70 -9.30
N GLY A 187 3.29 -6.92 -8.23
CA GLY A 187 3.07 -8.24 -7.65
C GLY A 187 4.36 -8.96 -7.23
N ILE A 188 4.43 -10.25 -7.54
CA ILE A 188 5.55 -11.11 -7.16
C ILE A 188 6.83 -10.67 -7.91
N ALA A 189 6.72 -10.39 -9.20
CA ALA A 189 7.87 -10.00 -10.02
C ALA A 189 8.50 -8.68 -9.57
N GLY A 190 7.67 -7.69 -9.19
CA GLY A 190 8.17 -6.41 -8.68
C GLY A 190 8.95 -6.58 -7.38
N VAL A 191 8.43 -7.39 -6.45
CA VAL A 191 9.14 -7.72 -5.20
C VAL A 191 10.43 -8.49 -5.47
N ALA A 192 10.39 -9.49 -6.36
CA ALA A 192 11.56 -10.28 -6.74
C ALA A 192 12.66 -9.40 -7.36
N ALA A 193 12.30 -8.53 -8.30
CA ALA A 193 13.25 -7.64 -8.96
C ALA A 193 13.90 -6.66 -7.98
N MET A 194 13.13 -6.11 -7.04
CA MET A 194 13.66 -5.26 -5.98
C MET A 194 14.56 -6.03 -5.00
N ALA A 195 14.25 -7.30 -4.71
CA ALA A 195 15.00 -8.10 -3.75
C ALA A 195 16.31 -8.67 -4.32
N TYR A 196 16.26 -9.24 -5.52
CA TYR A 196 17.39 -9.95 -6.14
C TYR A 196 18.17 -9.08 -7.11
N GLY A 197 17.52 -8.07 -7.69
CA GLY A 197 18.04 -7.33 -8.82
C GLY A 197 17.88 -8.09 -10.14
N THR A 198 17.92 -7.33 -11.24
CA THR A 198 17.97 -7.80 -12.62
C THR A 198 18.96 -6.95 -13.40
N GLU A 199 19.06 -7.18 -14.72
CA GLU A 199 19.86 -6.37 -15.62
C GLU A 199 19.40 -4.90 -15.62
N THR A 200 18.08 -4.65 -15.53
CA THR A 200 17.50 -3.30 -15.54
C THR A 200 17.26 -2.73 -14.13
N ILE A 201 16.89 -3.57 -13.15
CA ILE A 201 16.49 -3.13 -11.80
C ILE A 201 17.58 -3.53 -10.80
N LYS A 202 18.33 -2.56 -10.27
CA LYS A 202 19.26 -2.87 -9.16
C LYS A 202 18.48 -3.13 -7.86
N SER A 203 18.93 -4.15 -7.12
CA SER A 203 18.36 -4.51 -5.83
C SER A 203 18.38 -3.36 -4.81
N VAL A 204 17.51 -3.47 -3.80
CA VAL A 204 17.36 -2.47 -2.72
C VAL A 204 17.57 -3.11 -1.34
N LEU A 205 17.81 -2.27 -0.33
CA LEU A 205 17.97 -2.75 1.05
C LEU A 205 16.64 -2.99 1.77
N LYS A 206 15.59 -2.24 1.41
CA LYS A 206 14.26 -2.36 1.99
C LYS A 206 13.17 -2.30 0.95
N ILE A 207 12.13 -3.12 1.10
CA ILE A 207 10.90 -3.04 0.32
C ILE A 207 9.77 -2.55 1.23
N ALA A 208 9.02 -1.56 0.77
CA ALA A 208 7.87 -1.02 1.50
C ALA A 208 6.64 -0.90 0.59
N GLY A 209 5.47 -0.95 1.20
CA GLY A 209 4.19 -0.76 0.50
C GLY A 209 3.25 -1.95 0.62
N PRO A 210 1.94 -1.70 0.54
CA PRO A 210 0.92 -2.74 0.57
C PRO A 210 0.84 -3.46 -0.77
N GLY A 211 0.05 -4.53 -0.83
CA GLY A 211 -0.26 -5.22 -2.06
C GLY A 211 -1.23 -6.36 -1.84
N SER A 212 -1.48 -7.12 -2.90
CA SER A 212 -2.26 -8.35 -2.84
C SER A 212 -1.60 -9.39 -1.91
N ILE A 213 -2.35 -10.43 -1.54
CA ILE A 213 -1.83 -11.58 -0.82
C ILE A 213 -0.53 -12.15 -1.44
N TYR A 214 -0.43 -12.16 -2.77
CA TYR A 214 0.77 -12.59 -3.50
C TYR A 214 1.97 -11.66 -3.29
N THR A 215 1.74 -10.35 -3.25
CA THR A 215 2.78 -9.35 -2.94
C THR A 215 3.26 -9.52 -1.51
N GLN A 216 2.32 -9.74 -0.59
CA GLN A 216 2.61 -9.94 0.83
C GLN A 216 3.38 -11.25 1.07
N ALA A 217 3.00 -12.33 0.41
CA ALA A 217 3.72 -13.60 0.42
C ALA A 217 5.13 -13.45 -0.15
N ALA A 218 5.29 -12.73 -1.28
CA ALA A 218 6.58 -12.47 -1.87
C ALA A 218 7.49 -11.69 -0.92
N LYS A 219 6.98 -10.62 -0.29
CA LYS A 219 7.71 -9.83 0.72
C LYS A 219 8.17 -10.69 1.88
N LEU A 220 7.31 -11.57 2.38
CA LEU A 220 7.65 -12.48 3.47
C LEU A 220 8.74 -13.48 3.07
N LEU A 221 8.69 -14.02 1.85
CA LEU A 221 9.67 -15.00 1.36
C LEU A 221 11.04 -14.40 1.05
N VAL A 222 11.11 -13.10 0.70
CA VAL A 222 12.39 -12.40 0.49
C VAL A 222 12.93 -11.73 1.76
N PHE A 223 12.16 -11.74 2.85
CA PHE A 223 12.59 -11.18 4.13
C PHE A 223 13.84 -11.90 4.65
N GLY A 224 14.83 -11.12 5.09
CA GLY A 224 16.15 -11.62 5.48
C GLY A 224 17.20 -11.48 4.37
N LYS A 225 16.79 -11.49 3.10
CA LYS A 225 17.62 -11.02 1.98
C LYS A 225 17.52 -9.50 1.82
N VAL A 226 16.30 -8.98 1.94
CA VAL A 226 15.98 -7.56 2.06
C VAL A 226 15.09 -7.33 3.28
N VAL A 227 15.13 -6.13 3.82
CA VAL A 227 14.21 -5.73 4.89
C VAL A 227 12.83 -5.48 4.27
N ILE A 228 11.76 -5.78 4.99
CA ILE A 228 10.41 -5.34 4.61
C ILE A 228 9.86 -4.40 5.69
N ASP A 229 8.93 -3.53 5.34
CA ASP A 229 8.20 -2.69 6.29
C ASP A 229 7.31 -3.50 7.22
N MET A 230 6.35 -4.25 6.65
CA MET A 230 5.41 -5.10 7.37
C MET A 230 4.68 -6.06 6.41
N VAL A 231 4.12 -7.12 6.98
CA VAL A 231 3.09 -7.91 6.32
C VAL A 231 1.73 -7.25 6.60
N ALA A 232 1.24 -6.47 5.65
CA ALA A 232 -0.09 -5.90 5.65
C ALA A 232 -1.14 -7.01 5.40
N GLY A 233 -2.18 -7.02 6.23
CA GLY A 233 -3.39 -7.82 6.01
C GLY A 233 -4.45 -7.04 5.20
N PRO A 234 -5.67 -7.59 5.11
CA PRO A 234 -6.82 -6.86 4.57
C PRO A 234 -7.03 -5.51 5.27
N SER A 235 -7.69 -4.58 4.58
CA SER A 235 -7.95 -3.25 5.12
C SER A 235 -9.05 -3.31 6.18
N GLU A 236 -8.82 -2.68 7.32
CA GLU A 236 -9.76 -2.66 8.44
C GLU A 236 -9.96 -1.21 8.93
N ALA A 237 -11.17 -0.86 9.37
CA ALA A 237 -11.38 0.30 10.23
C ALA A 237 -12.43 0.06 11.30
N ILE A 238 -12.21 0.74 12.42
CA ILE A 238 -13.12 0.79 13.56
C ILE A 238 -13.56 2.25 13.75
N ILE A 239 -14.86 2.48 13.73
CA ILE A 239 -15.48 3.78 13.95
C ILE A 239 -16.06 3.75 15.36
N LEU A 240 -15.58 4.65 16.23
CA LEU A 240 -16.13 4.84 17.57
C LEU A 240 -17.07 6.04 17.52
N ALA A 241 -18.35 5.82 17.83
CA ALA A 241 -19.38 6.86 17.70
C ALA A 241 -20.30 6.93 18.90
N ASP A 242 -20.57 8.14 19.38
CA ASP A 242 -21.59 8.42 20.38
C ASP A 242 -22.97 8.62 19.73
N GLU A 243 -24.01 8.82 20.54
CA GLU A 243 -25.38 9.04 20.08
C GLU A 243 -25.59 10.32 19.24
N LYS A 244 -24.60 11.21 19.19
CA LYS A 244 -24.67 12.48 18.44
C LYS A 244 -24.04 12.37 17.05
N ALA A 245 -23.37 11.27 16.76
CA ALA A 245 -22.79 11.02 15.46
C ALA A 245 -23.88 10.99 14.36
N ASN A 246 -23.48 11.41 13.15
CA ASN A 246 -24.38 11.39 12.00
C ASN A 246 -24.40 9.98 11.38
N PRO A 247 -25.54 9.27 11.35
CA PRO A 247 -25.62 7.92 10.78
C PRO A 247 -25.26 7.88 9.28
N VAL A 248 -25.47 8.97 8.54
CA VAL A 248 -25.08 9.08 7.13
C VAL A 248 -23.56 8.97 6.98
N PHE A 249 -22.81 9.61 7.87
CA PHE A 249 -21.34 9.60 7.85
C PHE A 249 -20.78 8.28 8.36
N CYS A 250 -21.36 7.71 9.43
CA CYS A 250 -20.96 6.39 9.90
C CYS A 250 -21.14 5.31 8.81
N ALA A 251 -22.26 5.36 8.06
CA ALA A 251 -22.51 4.45 6.95
C ALA A 251 -21.46 4.62 5.84
N ALA A 252 -21.18 5.87 5.45
CA ALA A 252 -20.18 6.19 4.44
C ALA A 252 -18.78 5.70 4.83
N ASP A 253 -18.35 5.92 6.08
CA ASP A 253 -17.03 5.50 6.57
C ASP A 253 -16.87 3.97 6.61
N ILE A 254 -17.93 3.22 6.98
CA ILE A 254 -17.93 1.75 6.91
C ILE A 254 -17.76 1.30 5.46
N MET A 255 -18.58 1.80 4.55
CA MET A 255 -18.57 1.39 3.15
C MET A 255 -17.28 1.79 2.43
N ALA A 256 -16.71 2.96 2.76
CA ALA A 256 -15.44 3.43 2.22
C ALA A 256 -14.25 2.52 2.59
N ARG A 257 -14.41 1.62 3.57
CA ARG A 257 -13.44 0.57 3.89
C ARG A 257 -13.80 -0.76 3.27
N ALA A 258 -15.07 -1.14 3.34
CA ALA A 258 -15.57 -2.38 2.73
C ALA A 258 -15.33 -2.43 1.22
N GLU A 259 -15.38 -1.29 0.51
CA GLU A 259 -15.17 -1.25 -0.94
C GLU A 259 -13.75 -1.64 -1.38
N HIS A 260 -12.79 -1.70 -0.46
CA HIS A 260 -11.38 -1.90 -0.80
C HIS A 260 -11.12 -3.32 -1.33
N SER A 261 -11.69 -4.33 -0.68
CA SER A 261 -11.59 -5.75 -1.06
C SER A 261 -12.66 -6.59 -0.33
N PRO A 262 -13.02 -7.79 -0.84
CA PRO A 262 -13.97 -8.69 -0.16
C PRO A 262 -13.56 -9.07 1.26
N ASP A 263 -12.25 -9.08 1.55
CA ASP A 263 -11.71 -9.39 2.88
C ASP A 263 -11.60 -8.17 3.80
N ALA A 264 -12.03 -6.97 3.36
CA ALA A 264 -11.95 -5.75 4.15
C ALA A 264 -13.05 -5.67 5.22
N ALA A 265 -12.76 -5.04 6.35
CA ALA A 265 -13.71 -4.91 7.45
C ALA A 265 -13.94 -3.45 7.85
N GLY A 266 -15.21 -3.04 7.95
CA GLY A 266 -15.63 -1.78 8.55
C GLY A 266 -16.53 -2.05 9.75
N VAL A 267 -16.13 -1.61 10.95
CA VAL A 267 -16.84 -1.89 12.21
C VAL A 267 -17.26 -0.59 12.88
N LEU A 268 -18.54 -0.46 13.22
CA LEU A 268 -19.04 0.62 14.08
C LEU A 268 -19.20 0.11 15.51
N VAL A 269 -18.60 0.82 16.46
CA VAL A 269 -18.80 0.62 17.89
C VAL A 269 -19.49 1.86 18.46
N THR A 270 -20.67 1.65 19.01
CA THR A 270 -21.47 2.69 19.65
C THR A 270 -22.21 2.12 20.84
N TYR A 271 -22.46 2.96 21.84
CA TYR A 271 -23.37 2.65 22.94
C TYR A 271 -24.83 3.08 22.64
N SER A 272 -25.09 3.70 21.48
CA SER A 272 -26.42 4.09 21.03
C SER A 272 -27.01 3.06 20.08
N GLU A 273 -28.01 2.31 20.54
CA GLU A 273 -28.73 1.37 19.67
C GLU A 273 -29.47 2.07 18.54
N LYS A 274 -29.99 3.28 18.80
CA LYS A 274 -30.64 4.10 17.79
C LYS A 274 -29.67 4.40 16.63
N LEU A 275 -28.45 4.83 16.94
CA LEU A 275 -27.44 5.13 15.92
C LEU A 275 -27.08 3.89 15.10
N ALA A 276 -26.91 2.73 15.74
CA ALA A 276 -26.58 1.49 15.03
C ALA A 276 -27.67 1.11 14.01
N GLN A 277 -28.95 1.24 14.39
CA GLN A 277 -30.07 0.96 13.50
C GLN A 277 -30.19 1.99 12.36
N GLU A 278 -30.01 3.27 12.66
CA GLU A 278 -30.04 4.33 11.64
C GLU A 278 -28.88 4.20 10.65
N THR A 279 -27.69 3.85 11.12
CA THR A 279 -26.52 3.59 10.27
C THR A 279 -26.76 2.40 9.34
N LYS A 280 -27.34 1.31 9.85
CA LYS A 280 -27.70 0.15 9.01
C LYS A 280 -28.64 0.54 7.87
N LYS A 281 -29.67 1.34 8.17
CA LYS A 281 -30.61 1.84 7.14
C LYS A 281 -29.89 2.68 6.09
N GLU A 282 -28.92 3.50 6.51
CA GLU A 282 -28.15 4.31 5.57
C GLU A 282 -27.19 3.50 4.70
N ILE A 283 -26.62 2.42 5.19
CA ILE A 283 -25.87 1.49 4.35
C ILE A 283 -26.80 0.92 3.27
N GLU A 284 -27.97 0.40 3.66
CA GLU A 284 -28.95 -0.17 2.72
C GLU A 284 -29.42 0.85 1.67
N ARG A 285 -29.57 2.13 2.06
CA ARG A 285 -29.93 3.20 1.13
C ARG A 285 -28.78 3.56 0.18
N GLN A 286 -27.59 3.80 0.72
CA GLN A 286 -26.45 4.35 -0.02
C GLN A 286 -25.80 3.33 -0.94
N ILE A 287 -25.77 2.04 -0.56
CA ILE A 287 -25.09 0.97 -1.33
C ILE A 287 -25.63 0.83 -2.75
N SER A 288 -26.92 1.10 -2.95
CA SER A 288 -27.59 1.02 -4.25
C SER A 288 -26.97 1.91 -5.34
N GLY A 289 -26.30 3.00 -4.94
CA GLY A 289 -25.64 3.94 -5.85
C GLY A 289 -24.14 3.69 -6.06
N LEU A 290 -23.55 2.67 -5.43
CA LEU A 290 -22.11 2.44 -5.47
C LEU A 290 -21.70 1.51 -6.61
N GLN A 291 -20.65 1.91 -7.35
CA GLN A 291 -20.10 1.12 -8.45
C GLN A 291 -19.51 -0.22 -7.98
N ARG A 292 -18.98 -0.27 -6.76
CA ARG A 292 -18.35 -1.46 -6.15
C ARG A 292 -19.27 -2.18 -5.16
N ARG A 293 -20.60 -2.05 -5.31
CA ARG A 293 -21.57 -2.66 -4.39
C ARG A 293 -21.33 -4.16 -4.14
N GLU A 294 -20.95 -4.92 -5.17
CA GLU A 294 -20.75 -6.37 -5.10
C GLU A 294 -19.58 -6.76 -4.18
N ILE A 295 -18.66 -5.84 -3.92
CA ILE A 295 -17.55 -6.05 -2.97
C ILE A 295 -17.98 -5.74 -1.53
N ILE A 296 -18.99 -4.88 -1.37
CA ILE A 296 -19.49 -4.39 -0.08
C ILE A 296 -20.60 -5.30 0.48
N GLU A 297 -21.41 -5.92 -0.38
CA GLU A 297 -22.60 -6.73 -0.03
C GLU A 297 -22.29 -8.06 0.65
#